data_AF-A0A925BP18-F1
#
_entry.id   AF-A0A925BP18-F1
#
_cell.length_a   1.000
_cell.length_b   1.000
_cell.length_c   1.000
_cell.angle_alpha   90.00
_cell.angle_beta   90.00
_cell.angle_gamma   90.00
#
_symmetry.space_group_name_H-M   'P 1'
#
loop_
_entity.id
_entity.type
_entity.pdbx_description
1 polymer ?
#
loop_
_entity_poly.entity_id
_entity_poly.type
_entity_poly.pdbx_seq_one_letter_code
_entity_poly.pdbx_strand_id
1 'polypeptide(L)'
;MISAPMELEERGQAYCESRRIHIQEMLGYGVDGFVWLTDRDSVVKVFRHRPLYDNELQVYQQLAKHALQQLQGFKIPRLLDHDAEHWVLELSLVAPPFVLDFAAASLGKAPSEMASPEWLAEKRRMFKSDWPDVQRLLDGLRLYGIHFPDVHLGNIRVRK
;
A
#
# COMPACT_ATOMS: atom_id res chain seq x y z
N MET A 1 20.19 -7.30 -27.58
CA MET A 1 19.33 -8.39 -27.07
C MET A 1 18.43 -7.77 -26.03
N ILE A 2 17.12 -7.73 -26.27
CA ILE A 2 16.16 -7.34 -25.23
C ILE A 2 15.96 -8.60 -24.39
N SER A 3 16.39 -8.57 -23.12
CA SER A 3 16.14 -9.66 -22.18
C SER A 3 14.64 -9.93 -22.11
N ALA A 4 14.23 -11.18 -22.01
CA ALA A 4 12.83 -11.51 -21.71
C ALA A 4 12.46 -10.84 -20.37
N PRO A 5 11.20 -10.38 -20.20
CA PRO A 5 10.78 -9.79 -18.94
C PRO A 5 10.92 -10.84 -17.83
N MET A 6 11.69 -10.52 -16.79
CA MET A 6 11.80 -11.37 -15.59
C MET A 6 10.42 -11.55 -14.95
N GLU A 7 10.18 -12.76 -14.45
CA GLU A 7 8.99 -13.09 -13.65
C GLU A 7 9.00 -12.34 -12.30
N LEU A 8 7.83 -12.15 -11.69
CA LEU A 8 7.71 -11.36 -10.44
C LEU A 8 8.55 -11.93 -9.29
N GLU A 9 8.61 -13.25 -9.18
CA GLU A 9 9.40 -13.94 -8.17
C GLU A 9 10.89 -13.67 -8.35
N GLU A 10 11.37 -13.70 -9.60
CA GLU A 10 12.77 -13.42 -9.93
C GLU A 10 13.15 -11.98 -9.59
N ARG A 11 12.25 -11.01 -9.80
CA ARG A 11 12.46 -9.61 -9.41
C ARG A 11 12.55 -9.44 -7.90
N GLY A 12 11.64 -10.08 -7.16
CA GLY A 12 11.65 -10.06 -5.70
C GLY A 12 12.92 -10.70 -5.14
N GLN A 13 13.34 -11.82 -5.72
CA GLN A 13 14.55 -12.54 -5.35
C GLN A 13 15.81 -11.69 -5.64
N ALA A 14 15.93 -11.11 -6.84
CA ALA A 14 17.04 -10.24 -7.21
C ALA A 14 17.17 -9.02 -6.29
N TYR A 15 16.04 -8.41 -5.94
CA TYR A 15 16.00 -7.35 -4.93
C TYR A 15 16.53 -7.85 -3.57
N CYS A 16 15.99 -8.97 -3.07
CA CYS A 16 16.38 -9.51 -1.77
C CYS A 16 17.88 -9.89 -1.72
N GLU A 17 18.40 -10.53 -2.75
CA GLU A 17 19.81 -10.93 -2.86
C GLU A 17 20.75 -9.71 -2.82
N SER A 18 20.43 -8.67 -3.60
CA SER A 18 21.25 -7.46 -3.64
C SER A 18 21.25 -6.68 -2.31
N ARG A 19 20.21 -6.83 -1.49
CA ARG A 19 20.10 -6.22 -0.15
C ARG A 19 20.51 -7.15 0.98
N ARG A 20 20.87 -8.40 0.68
CA ARG A 20 21.15 -9.48 1.65
C ARG A 20 19.98 -9.72 2.61
N ILE A 21 18.78 -9.73 2.06
CA ILE A 21 17.50 -10.01 2.73
C ILE A 21 17.00 -11.37 2.25
N HIS A 22 16.29 -12.12 3.07
CA HIS A 22 15.64 -13.37 2.67
C HIS A 22 14.13 -13.26 2.74
N ILE A 23 13.46 -13.74 1.69
CA ILE A 23 12.00 -13.94 1.69
C ILE A 23 11.67 -15.08 2.66
N GLN A 24 10.70 -14.86 3.53
CA GLN A 24 10.20 -15.85 4.49
C GLN A 24 8.87 -16.44 4.04
N GLU A 25 7.82 -15.62 3.98
CA GLU A 25 6.44 -16.04 3.74
C GLU A 25 5.79 -15.13 2.71
N MET A 26 4.96 -15.69 1.83
CA MET A 26 4.10 -14.89 0.95
C MET A 26 2.86 -14.42 1.73
N LEU A 27 2.76 -13.11 1.95
CA LEU A 27 1.63 -12.49 2.66
C LEU A 27 0.43 -12.23 1.74
N GLY A 28 0.68 -12.08 0.44
CA GLY A 28 -0.38 -11.82 -0.53
C GLY A 28 0.09 -11.88 -1.97
N TYR A 29 -0.85 -12.17 -2.86
CA TYR A 29 -0.67 -12.14 -4.30
C TYR A 29 -1.97 -11.66 -4.95
N GLY A 30 -1.87 -10.90 -6.04
CA GLY A 30 -3.07 -10.37 -6.68
C GLY A 30 -2.82 -9.64 -7.99
N VAL A 31 -3.76 -8.76 -8.30
CA VAL A 31 -3.76 -7.92 -9.51
C VAL A 31 -2.59 -6.93 -9.50
N ASP A 32 -2.18 -6.46 -8.33
CA ASP A 32 -1.12 -5.46 -8.24
C ASP A 32 0.28 -6.06 -8.25
N GLY A 33 0.42 -7.30 -7.77
CA GLY A 33 1.72 -7.92 -7.57
C GLY A 33 1.75 -8.94 -6.43
N PHE A 34 2.96 -9.25 -6.00
CA PHE A 34 3.25 -10.20 -4.93
C PHE A 34 3.82 -9.45 -3.72
N VAL A 35 3.49 -9.94 -2.53
CA VAL A 35 3.85 -9.34 -1.24
C VAL A 35 4.45 -10.42 -0.36
N TRP A 36 5.68 -10.20 0.10
CA TRP A 36 6.41 -11.15 0.94
C TRP A 36 6.87 -10.52 2.24
N LEU A 37 6.83 -11.32 3.30
CA LEU A 37 7.53 -11.07 4.55
C LEU A 37 9.02 -11.38 4.38
N THR A 38 9.87 -10.60 5.02
CA THR A 38 11.33 -10.81 5.03
C THR A 38 11.86 -11.16 6.41
N ASP A 39 13.11 -11.63 6.45
CA ASP A 39 13.87 -11.89 7.69
C ASP A 39 14.30 -10.64 8.47
N ARG A 40 13.91 -9.44 8.02
CA ARG A 40 14.17 -8.16 8.71
C ARG A 40 12.92 -7.48 9.25
N ASP A 41 11.83 -8.23 9.43
CA ASP A 41 10.53 -7.69 9.82
C ASP A 41 10.04 -6.57 8.87
N SER A 42 10.33 -6.73 7.58
CA SER A 42 9.86 -5.86 6.50
C SER A 42 9.01 -6.64 5.50
N VAL A 43 8.34 -5.89 4.63
CA VAL A 43 7.52 -6.41 3.54
C VAL A 43 8.12 -5.98 2.22
N VAL A 44 8.37 -6.93 1.34
CA VAL A 44 8.76 -6.69 -0.05
C VAL A 44 7.54 -6.84 -0.94
N LYS A 45 7.11 -5.75 -1.58
CA LYS A 45 6.02 -5.73 -2.56
C LYS A 45 6.61 -5.54 -3.96
N VAL A 46 6.36 -6.49 -4.85
CA VAL A 46 6.82 -6.47 -6.24
C VAL A 46 5.62 -6.30 -7.14
N PHE A 47 5.67 -5.31 -8.03
CA PHE A 47 4.51 -4.89 -8.82
C PHE A 47 4.47 -5.52 -10.22
N ARG A 48 3.27 -5.86 -10.69
CA ARG A 48 3.03 -6.32 -12.06
C ARG A 48 3.28 -5.25 -13.10
N HIS A 49 2.96 -4.01 -12.75
CA HIS A 49 2.97 -2.90 -13.68
C HIS A 49 3.64 -1.69 -13.05
N ARG A 50 4.52 -1.05 -13.83
CA ARG A 50 5.23 0.16 -13.42
C ARG A 50 4.31 1.28 -12.90
N PRO A 51 3.14 1.58 -13.49
CA PRO A 51 2.28 2.63 -12.96
C PRO A 51 1.82 2.40 -11.52
N LEU A 52 1.58 1.14 -11.12
CA LEU A 52 1.19 0.81 -9.74
C LEU A 52 2.35 1.08 -8.77
N TYR A 53 3.56 0.68 -9.16
CA TYR A 53 4.78 0.97 -8.42
C TYR A 53 5.01 2.48 -8.28
N ASP A 54 4.94 3.22 -9.40
CA ASP A 54 5.18 4.67 -9.41
C ASP A 54 4.14 5.41 -8.55
N ASN A 55 2.87 4.98 -8.59
CA ASN A 55 1.80 5.56 -7.77
C ASN A 55 2.04 5.33 -6.28
N GLU A 56 2.28 4.08 -5.87
CA GLU A 56 2.47 3.74 -4.46
C GLU A 56 3.74 4.40 -3.90
N LEU A 57 4.83 4.42 -4.68
CA LEU A 57 6.06 5.11 -4.33
C LEU A 57 5.82 6.61 -4.08
N GLN A 58 5.09 7.28 -4.98
CA GLN A 58 4.79 8.71 -4.82
C GLN A 58 3.97 8.99 -3.55
N VAL A 59 3.02 8.12 -3.20
CA VAL A 59 2.23 8.28 -1.98
C VAL A 59 3.12 8.13 -0.74
N TYR A 60 3.97 7.10 -0.69
CA TYR A 60 4.90 6.95 0.43
C TYR A 60 5.91 8.09 0.53
N GLN A 61 6.41 8.60 -0.59
CA GLN A 61 7.25 9.79 -0.61
C GLN A 61 6.51 11.03 -0.07
N GLN A 62 5.23 11.20 -0.40
CA GLN A 62 4.40 12.27 0.14
C GLN A 62 4.20 12.13 1.65
N LEU A 63 3.90 10.92 2.14
CA LEU A 63 3.78 10.63 3.57
C LEU A 63 5.09 10.90 4.32
N ALA A 64 6.23 10.52 3.75
CA ALA A 64 7.55 10.73 4.32
C ALA A 64 7.90 12.22 4.47
N LYS A 65 7.54 13.08 3.50
CA LYS A 65 7.72 14.54 3.60
C LYS A 65 7.03 15.16 4.81
N HIS A 66 5.92 14.56 5.25
CA HIS A 66 5.15 15.00 6.42
C HIS A 66 5.45 14.18 7.68
N ALA A 67 6.45 13.29 7.65
CA ALA A 67 6.79 12.36 8.72
C ALA A 67 5.58 11.54 9.24
N LEU A 68 4.62 11.23 8.36
CA LEU A 68 3.41 10.51 8.73
C LEU A 68 3.66 9.01 8.82
N GLN A 69 3.57 8.49 10.04
CA GLN A 69 3.63 7.04 10.33
C GLN A 69 2.32 6.55 10.96
N GLN A 70 1.44 7.47 11.33
CA GLN A 70 0.13 7.21 11.89
C GLN A 70 -0.81 8.37 11.56
N LEU A 71 -2.07 8.04 11.29
CA LEU A 71 -3.12 9.02 10.99
C LEU A 71 -4.44 8.54 11.59
N GLN A 72 -5.08 9.39 12.40
CA GLN A 72 -6.38 9.08 13.02
C GLN A 72 -6.41 7.74 13.78
N GLY A 73 -5.29 7.35 14.38
CA GLY A 73 -5.14 6.06 15.07
C GLY A 73 -4.59 4.93 14.20
N PHE A 74 -4.68 5.02 12.87
CA PHE A 74 -4.21 3.99 11.93
C PHE A 74 -2.73 4.14 11.64
N LYS A 75 -1.97 3.07 11.81
CA LYS A 75 -0.56 3.01 11.43
C LYS A 75 -0.43 2.91 9.92
N ILE A 76 0.61 3.56 9.40
CA ILE A 76 0.96 3.56 7.98
C ILE A 76 2.36 2.95 7.86
N PRO A 77 2.59 1.97 6.97
CA PRO A 77 3.94 1.48 6.69
C PRO A 77 4.88 2.63 6.32
N ARG A 78 6.15 2.48 6.68
CA ARG A 78 7.21 3.37 6.21
C ARG A 78 7.86 2.75 4.99
N LEU A 79 8.16 3.56 4.00
CA LEU A 79 9.05 3.18 2.92
C LEU A 79 10.48 3.07 3.46
N LEU A 80 11.06 1.88 3.37
CA LEU A 80 12.42 1.58 3.83
C LEU A 80 13.41 1.70 2.66
N ASP A 81 13.07 1.12 1.51
CA ASP A 81 13.87 1.15 0.29
C ASP A 81 12.95 0.90 -0.93
N HIS A 82 13.47 1.15 -2.13
CA HIS A 82 12.80 0.81 -3.38
C HIS A 82 13.79 0.46 -4.49
N ASP A 83 13.32 -0.31 -5.46
CA ASP A 83 14.06 -0.62 -6.67
C ASP A 83 13.20 -0.31 -7.90
N ALA A 84 13.58 0.74 -8.63
CA ALA A 84 12.85 1.23 -9.79
C ALA A 84 13.07 0.38 -11.05
N GLU A 85 14.13 -0.42 -11.10
CA GLU A 85 14.39 -1.35 -12.19
C GLU A 85 13.50 -2.57 -12.07
N HIS A 86 13.38 -3.10 -10.85
CA HIS A 86 12.60 -4.30 -10.54
C HIS A 86 11.14 -4.03 -10.12
N TRP A 87 10.77 -2.74 -9.97
CA TRP A 87 9.46 -2.29 -9.45
C TRP A 87 9.15 -2.93 -8.11
N VAL A 88 10.00 -2.64 -7.13
CA VAL A 88 9.93 -3.22 -5.77
C VAL A 88 9.90 -2.11 -4.73
N LEU A 89 9.02 -2.25 -3.74
CA LEU A 89 9.04 -1.46 -2.52
C LEU A 89 9.32 -2.34 -1.32
N GLU A 90 10.22 -1.90 -0.45
CA GLU A 90 10.39 -2.45 0.88
C GLU A 90 9.69 -1.54 1.91
N LEU A 91 8.80 -2.12 2.69
CA LEU A 91 7.94 -1.41 3.64
C LEU A 91 8.09 -1.97 5.05
N SER A 92 7.96 -1.13 6.08
CA SER A 92 7.92 -1.61 7.47
C SER A 92 6.62 -2.35 7.78
N LEU A 93 6.67 -3.40 8.58
CA LEU A 93 5.47 -4.05 9.11
C LEU A 93 4.72 -3.16 10.11
N VAL A 94 3.39 -3.24 10.08
CA VAL A 94 2.51 -2.58 11.05
C VAL A 94 1.40 -3.54 11.49
N ALA A 95 1.07 -3.50 12.78
CA ALA A 95 -0.08 -4.22 13.33
C ALA A 95 -1.34 -3.34 13.34
N PRO A 96 -2.56 -3.91 13.25
CA PRO A 96 -3.78 -3.15 13.35
C PRO A 96 -3.83 -2.26 14.61
N PRO A 97 -4.49 -1.08 14.53
CA PRO A 97 -5.13 -0.52 13.34
C PRO A 97 -4.14 -0.05 12.26
N PHE A 98 -4.42 -0.33 10.99
CA PHE A 98 -3.56 0.06 9.87
C PHE A 98 -4.33 0.49 8.63
N VAL A 99 -3.63 1.24 7.77
CA VAL A 99 -3.97 1.42 6.36
C VAL A 99 -2.77 0.99 5.50
N LEU A 100 -3.03 0.15 4.49
CA LEU A 100 -2.05 -0.46 3.60
C LEU A 100 -2.43 -0.21 2.14
N ASP A 101 -1.54 -0.61 1.24
CA ASP A 101 -1.73 -0.68 -0.21
C ASP A 101 -2.20 0.63 -0.86
N PHE A 102 -1.23 1.45 -1.24
CA PHE A 102 -1.50 2.71 -1.93
C PHE A 102 -1.37 2.62 -3.45
N ALA A 103 -1.35 1.41 -4.05
CA ALA A 103 -1.16 1.22 -5.49
C ALA A 103 -2.27 1.91 -6.33
N ALA A 104 -3.50 1.85 -5.85
CA ALA A 104 -4.65 2.52 -6.47
C ALA A 104 -4.83 3.97 -6.02
N ALA A 105 -4.05 4.44 -5.03
CA ALA A 105 -4.19 5.79 -4.50
C ALA A 105 -3.62 6.83 -5.48
N SER A 106 -4.14 8.05 -5.40
CA SER A 106 -3.68 9.17 -6.22
C SER A 106 -3.37 10.40 -5.39
N LEU A 107 -2.42 11.20 -5.87
CA LEU A 107 -2.11 12.51 -5.33
C LEU A 107 -2.89 13.60 -6.09
N GLY A 108 -3.45 14.57 -5.37
CA GLY A 108 -4.03 15.77 -5.97
C GLY A 108 -5.56 15.75 -6.04
N LYS A 109 -6.14 15.52 -7.23
CA LYS A 109 -7.60 15.62 -7.42
C LYS A 109 -8.27 14.24 -7.29
N ALA A 110 -9.29 14.16 -6.44
CA ALA A 110 -10.10 12.96 -6.26
C ALA A 110 -10.77 12.50 -7.56
N PRO A 111 -10.87 11.18 -7.81
CA PRO A 111 -11.89 10.65 -8.71
C PRO A 111 -13.28 10.99 -8.15
N SER A 112 -14.20 11.44 -9.00
CA SER A 112 -15.56 11.86 -8.59
C SER A 112 -16.43 10.73 -8.03
N GLU A 113 -16.07 9.47 -8.26
CA GLU A 113 -16.88 8.30 -7.93
C GLU A 113 -16.84 7.88 -6.45
N MET A 114 -15.82 8.30 -5.69
CA MET A 114 -15.61 7.91 -4.28
C MET A 114 -16.56 8.56 -3.26
N ALA A 115 -17.74 8.99 -3.72
CA ALA A 115 -18.73 9.69 -2.91
C ALA A 115 -20.17 9.44 -3.35
N SER A 116 -20.41 8.46 -4.24
CA SER A 116 -21.79 8.11 -4.60
C SER A 116 -22.54 7.55 -3.37
N PRO A 117 -23.86 7.77 -3.28
CA PRO A 117 -24.67 7.18 -2.20
C PRO A 117 -24.52 5.65 -2.12
N GLU A 118 -24.38 4.97 -3.25
CA GLU A 118 -24.22 3.52 -3.35
C GLU A 118 -22.89 3.07 -2.76
N TRP A 119 -21.80 3.76 -3.12
CA TRP A 119 -20.47 3.49 -2.56
C TRP A 119 -20.48 3.71 -1.04
N LEU A 120 -21.08 4.81 -0.58
CA LEU A 120 -21.17 5.12 0.85
C LEU A 120 -21.97 4.05 1.61
N ALA A 121 -23.10 3.60 1.04
CA ALA A 121 -23.90 2.53 1.62
C ALA A 121 -23.12 1.21 1.71
N GLU A 122 -22.37 0.87 0.66
CA GLU A 122 -21.50 -0.30 0.64
C GLU A 122 -20.42 -0.23 1.73
N LYS A 123 -19.68 0.88 1.84
CA LYS A 123 -18.61 1.01 2.83
C LYS A 123 -19.14 1.04 4.27
N ARG A 124 -20.30 1.67 4.50
CA ARG A 124 -21.00 1.59 5.79
C ARG A 124 -21.36 0.16 6.17
N ARG A 125 -21.86 -0.64 5.22
CA ARG A 125 -22.17 -2.05 5.47
C ARG A 125 -20.91 -2.87 5.76
N MET A 126 -19.82 -2.57 5.05
CA MET A 126 -18.53 -3.27 5.19
C MET A 126 -17.89 -3.04 6.55
N PHE A 127 -17.78 -1.78 6.99
CA PHE A 127 -17.11 -1.41 8.24
C PHE A 127 -18.05 -1.32 9.44
N LYS A 128 -19.37 -1.36 9.22
CA LYS A 128 -20.40 -1.37 10.28
C LYS A 128 -20.17 -0.22 11.28
N SER A 129 -19.99 -0.56 12.57
CA SER A 129 -19.73 0.41 13.65
C SER A 129 -18.39 1.13 13.51
N ASP A 130 -17.43 0.59 12.76
CA ASP A 130 -16.10 1.18 12.57
C ASP A 130 -16.07 2.18 11.41
N TRP A 131 -17.16 2.31 10.63
CA TRP A 131 -17.22 3.25 9.51
C TRP A 131 -16.86 4.69 9.88
N PRO A 132 -17.30 5.27 11.02
CA PRO A 132 -16.90 6.62 11.40
C PRO A 132 -15.39 6.80 11.55
N ASP A 133 -14.66 5.77 11.97
CA ASP A 133 -13.21 5.82 12.15
C ASP A 133 -12.48 5.77 10.82
N VAL A 134 -12.95 4.88 9.93
CA VAL A 134 -12.47 4.79 8.54
C VAL A 134 -12.74 6.09 7.79
N GLN A 135 -13.91 6.70 7.96
CA GLN A 135 -14.22 7.96 7.33
C GLN A 135 -13.26 9.07 7.80
N ARG A 136 -12.96 9.17 9.09
CA ARG A 136 -11.97 10.13 9.61
C ARG A 136 -10.57 9.88 9.03
N LEU A 137 -10.16 8.62 8.90
CA LEU A 137 -8.91 8.26 8.22
C LEU A 137 -8.89 8.77 6.77
N LEU A 138 -9.94 8.50 5.98
CA LEU A 138 -10.02 8.92 4.59
C LEU A 138 -10.01 10.45 4.46
N ASP A 139 -10.74 11.15 5.32
CA ASP A 139 -10.73 12.61 5.37
C ASP A 139 -9.35 13.14 5.78
N GLY A 140 -8.66 12.47 6.72
CA GLY A 140 -7.29 12.78 7.08
C GLY A 140 -6.32 12.63 5.91
N LEU A 141 -6.43 11.55 5.12
CA LEU A 141 -5.57 11.32 3.95
C LEU A 141 -5.76 12.42 2.90
N ARG A 142 -7.01 12.87 2.70
CA ARG A 142 -7.35 13.96 1.79
C ARG A 142 -6.68 15.28 2.19
N LEU A 143 -6.48 15.55 3.47
CA LEU A 143 -5.75 16.76 3.93
C LEU A 143 -4.29 16.78 3.46
N TYR A 144 -3.71 15.62 3.18
CA TYR A 144 -2.35 15.48 2.61
C TYR A 144 -2.36 15.31 1.09
N GLY A 145 -3.54 15.49 0.46
CA GLY A 145 -3.75 15.34 -0.98
C GLY A 145 -3.80 13.88 -1.44
N ILE A 146 -3.99 12.92 -0.53
CA ILE A 146 -4.03 11.48 -0.84
C ILE A 146 -5.48 11.04 -0.98
N HIS A 147 -5.83 10.53 -2.15
CA HIS A 147 -7.12 9.91 -2.42
C HIS A 147 -6.96 8.39 -2.43
N PHE A 148 -7.72 7.70 -1.58
CA PHE A 148 -7.58 6.28 -1.32
C PHE A 148 -8.83 5.50 -1.78
N PRO A 149 -8.94 5.09 -3.05
CA PRO A 149 -10.15 4.46 -3.60
C PRO A 149 -10.36 3.03 -3.11
N ASP A 150 -9.28 2.32 -2.77
CA ASP A 150 -9.33 0.90 -2.46
C ASP A 150 -9.72 0.60 -0.99
N VAL A 151 -10.90 1.11 -0.62
CA VAL A 151 -11.45 1.04 0.73
C VAL A 151 -12.08 -0.33 0.97
N HIS A 152 -11.31 -1.27 1.52
CA HIS A 152 -11.81 -2.57 1.99
C HIS A 152 -11.04 -3.13 3.20
N LEU A 153 -11.54 -4.24 3.79
CA LEU A 153 -11.04 -4.84 5.03
C LEU A 153 -9.61 -5.43 4.96
N GLY A 154 -9.08 -5.60 3.75
CA GLY A 154 -7.70 -6.05 3.53
C GLY A 154 -6.71 -4.91 3.71
N ASN A 155 -7.07 -3.73 3.19
CA ASN A 155 -6.21 -2.55 3.22
C ASN A 155 -6.47 -1.67 4.44
N ILE A 156 -7.66 -1.72 5.04
CA ILE A 156 -7.99 -0.97 6.26
C ILE A 156 -8.49 -1.94 7.31
N ARG A 157 -7.74 -2.06 8.40
CA ARG A 157 -8.12 -2.88 9.55
C ARG A 157 -8.16 -2.02 10.80
N VAL A 158 -9.30 -1.97 11.48
CA VAL A 158 -9.53 -1.09 12.64
C VAL A 158 -9.19 -1.76 13.97
N ARG A 159 -9.34 -3.08 14.05
CA ARG A 159 -9.13 -3.88 15.27
C ARG A 159 -8.28 -5.11 14.95
N LYS A 160 -7.58 -5.63 15.96
CA LYS A 160 -6.86 -6.91 15.85
C LYS A 160 -7.83 -8.07 15.73
#